data_AF-A0A081FT77-F1
#
_entry.id   AF-A0A081FT77-F1
#
_cell.length_a   1.000
_cell.length_b   1.000
_cell.length_c   1.000
_cell.angle_alpha   90.00
_cell.angle_beta   90.00
_cell.angle_gamma   90.00
#
_symmetry.space_group_name_H-M   'P 1'
#
loop_
_entity.id
_entity.type
_entity.pdbx_description
1 polymer ?
#
loop_
_entity_poly.entity_id
_entity_poly.type
_entity_poly.pdbx_seq_one_letter_code
_entity_poly.pdbx_strand_id
1 'polypeptide(L)' 'MKTIAILGVDGDNYEVGGVYIGEAHKPTCYILTKSEDRSVCFENLESFPSYDRIRELVH' A
#
# COMPACT_ATOMS: atom_id res chain seq x y z
N MET A 1 6.68 -8.46 -5.59
CA MET A 1 5.98 -7.59 -4.62
C MET A 1 6.18 -8.16 -3.24
N LYS A 2 6.39 -7.30 -2.22
CA LYS A 2 6.51 -7.72 -0.82
C LYS A 2 5.70 -6.77 0.05
N THR A 3 4.88 -7.29 0.97
CA THR A 3 4.21 -6.47 1.98
C THR A 3 5.23 -5.88 2.93
N ILE A 4 5.21 -4.55 3.05
CA ILE A 4 6.15 -3.77 3.87
C ILE A 4 5.49 -3.38 5.19
N ALA A 5 4.20 -3.05 5.15
CA ALA A 5 3.44 -2.63 6.32
C ALA A 5 1.96 -2.99 6.18
N ILE A 6 1.26 -3.01 7.31
CA ILE A 6 -0.20 -3.08 7.40
C ILE A 6 -0.65 -1.89 8.24
N LEU A 7 -1.61 -1.12 7.73
CA LEU A 7 -2.12 0.10 8.33
C LEU A 7 -3.63 -0.03 8.55
N GLY A 8 -4.08 0.19 9.78
CA GLY A 8 -5.51 0.24 10.11
C GLY A 8 -6.06 1.66 9.88
N VAL A 9 -7.09 1.79 9.05
CA VAL A 9 -7.75 3.06 8.70
C VAL A 9 -9.26 2.88 8.78
N ASP A 10 -9.93 3.70 9.60
CA ASP A 10 -11.39 3.73 9.78
C ASP A 10 -12.05 2.36 10.07
N GLY A 11 -11.30 1.43 10.69
CA GLY A 11 -11.76 0.08 11.02
C GLY A 11 -11.42 -0.99 9.99
N ASP A 12 -10.93 -0.58 8.81
CA ASP A 12 -10.40 -1.45 7.78
C ASP A 12 -8.87 -1.58 7.89
N ASN A 13 -8.33 -2.72 7.46
CA ASN A 13 -6.88 -2.93 7.36
C ASN A 13 -6.44 -2.86 5.91
N TYR A 14 -5.33 -2.16 5.67
CA TYR A 14 -4.73 -2.00 4.36
C TYR A 14 -3.27 -2.44 4.38
N GLU A 15 -2.92 -3.34 3.47
CA GLU A 15 -1.55 -3.77 3.24
C GLU A 15 -0.87 -2.84 2.26
N VAL A 16 0.31 -2.34 2.64
CA VAL A 16 1.18 -1.57 1.77
C VAL A 16 2.27 -2.51 1.24
N GLY A 17 2.14 -2.89 -0.02
CA GLY A 17 3.14 -3.66 -0.74
C GLY A 17 4.14 -2.77 -1.46
N GLY A 18 5.41 -3.14 -1.48
CA GLY A 18 6.43 -2.54 -2.34
C GLY A 18 6.69 -3.39 -3.58
N VAL A 19 6.79 -2.73 -4.72
CA VAL A 19 7.27 -3.32 -5.98
C VAL A 19 8.75 -2.98 -6.15
N TYR A 20 9.57 -3.99 -6.35
CA TYR A 20 11.01 -3.86 -6.51
C TYR A 20 11.40 -4.33 -7.91
N ILE A 21 12.27 -3.56 -8.57
CA ILE A 21 12.81 -3.91 -9.89
C ILE A 21 14.28 -4.30 -9.72
N GLY A 22 14.63 -5.51 -10.16
CA GLY A 22 15.98 -6.05 -10.02
C GLY A 22 16.41 -6.16 -8.55
N GLU A 23 17.61 -5.67 -8.24
CA GLU A 23 18.22 -5.72 -6.90
C GLU A 23 18.04 -4.42 -6.12
N ALA A 24 17.03 -3.61 -6.48
CA ALA A 24 16.78 -2.35 -5.81
C ALA A 24 16.50 -2.54 -4.30
N HIS A 25 17.21 -1.80 -3.45
CA HIS A 25 16.98 -1.80 -2.00
C HIS A 25 15.73 -1.02 -1.58
N LYS A 26 15.25 -0.12 -2.44
CA LYS A 26 14.02 0.66 -2.25
C LYS A 26 12.98 0.21 -3.27
N PRO A 27 11.70 0.14 -2.88
CA PRO A 27 10.63 -0.14 -3.82
C PRO A 27 10.50 1.02 -4.82
N THR A 28 10.26 0.68 -6.08
CA THR A 28 10.02 1.62 -7.18
C THR A 28 8.65 2.26 -7.08
N CYS A 29 7.66 1.50 -6.59
CA CYS A 29 6.34 2.01 -6.27
C CYS A 29 5.70 1.17 -5.16
N TYR A 30 4.60 1.67 -4.61
CA TYR A 30 3.80 0.99 -3.62
C TYR A 30 2.41 0.66 -4.17
N ILE A 31 1.85 -0.45 -3.67
CA ILE A 31 0.51 -0.93 -3.97
C ILE A 31 -0.24 -0.99 -2.65
N LEU A 32 -1.46 -0.46 -2.64
CA LEU A 32 -2.35 -0.51 -1.50
C LEU A 32 -3.42 -1.58 -1.73
N THR A 33 -3.52 -2.54 -0.82
CA THR A 33 -4.46 -3.66 -0.91
C THR A 33 -5.30 -3.70 0.34
N LYS A 34 -6.63 -3.76 0.23
CA LYS A 34 -7.51 -3.95 1.38
C LYS A 34 -7.33 -5.39 1.90
N SER A 35 -7.05 -5.54 3.19
CA SER A 35 -6.73 -6.85 3.78
C SER A 35 -7.93 -7.79 3.85
N GLU A 36 -9.14 -7.25 3.98
CA GLU A 36 -10.39 -8.00 4.14
C GLU A 36 -10.70 -8.87 2.94
N ASP A 37 -10.68 -8.30 1.74
CA ASP A 37 -11.07 -8.93 0.49
C ASP A 37 -9.89 -9.11 -0.48
N ARG A 38 -8.68 -8.67 -0.08
CA ARG A 38 -7.47 -8.67 -0.91
C ARG A 38 -7.61 -7.84 -2.19
N SER A 39 -8.58 -6.93 -2.25
CA SER A 39 -8.76 -6.04 -3.41
C SER A 39 -7.68 -4.97 -3.45
N VAL A 40 -7.12 -4.74 -4.64
CA VAL A 40 -6.18 -3.64 -4.86
C VAL A 40 -6.97 -2.33 -4.92
N CYS A 41 -6.72 -1.45 -3.95
CA CYS A 41 -7.35 -0.14 -3.91
C CYS A 41 -6.61 0.84 -4.83
N PHE A 42 -5.28 0.84 -4.77
CA PHE A 42 -4.43 1.72 -5.56
C PHE A 42 -3.13 1.03 -5.99
N GLU A 43 -2.73 1.32 -7.22
CA GLU A 43 -1.47 0.88 -7.82
C GLU A 43 -0.55 2.08 -8.08
N ASN A 44 0.76 1.84 -8.08
CA ASN A 44 1.79 2.80 -8.47
C ASN A 44 1.86 4.07 -7.60
N LEU A 45 1.70 3.94 -6.29
CA LEU A 45 2.02 5.03 -5.36
C LEU A 45 3.52 5.31 -5.41
N GLU A 46 3.92 6.55 -5.74
CA GLU A 46 5.32 6.96 -5.84
C GLU A 46 6.03 7.03 -4.48
N SER A 47 5.26 7.04 -3.39
CA SER A 47 5.75 7.16 -2.02
C SER A 47 4.93 6.29 -1.08
N PHE A 48 5.55 5.89 0.03
CA PHE A 48 4.86 5.12 1.06
C PHE A 48 3.70 5.97 1.62
N PRO A 49 2.45 5.47 1.60
CA PRO A 49 1.30 6.27 2.00
C PRO A 49 1.19 6.38 3.54
N SER A 50 0.80 7.56 4.02
CA SER A 50 0.44 7.80 5.42
C SER A 50 -1.01 7.37 5.70
N TYR A 51 -1.39 7.33 6.99
CA TYR A 51 -2.79 7.09 7.40
C TYR A 51 -3.76 8.05 6.70
N ASP A 52 -3.51 9.37 6.76
CA ASP A 52 -4.37 10.38 6.13
C ASP A 52 -4.44 10.18 4.62
N ARG A 53 -3.31 9.83 3.98
CA ARG A 53 -3.29 9.60 2.54
C ARG A 53 -4.09 8.37 2.14
N ILE A 54 -4.02 7.29 2.91
CA ILE A 54 -4.85 6.09 2.66
C ILE A 54 -6.32 6.47 2.79
N ARG A 55 -6.67 7.22 3.85
CA ARG A 55 -8.03 7.69 4.07
C ARG A 55 -8.55 8.53 2.89
N GLU A 56 -7.75 9.45 2.36
CA GLU A 56 -8.10 10.23 1.16
C GLU A 56 -8.25 9.41 -0.12
N LEU A 57 -7.53 8.27 -0.22
CA LEU A 57 -7.58 7.43 -1.41
C LEU A 57 -8.83 6.54 -1.42
N VAL A 58 -9.28 6.09 -0.24
CA VAL A 58 -10.37 5.11 -0.12
C VAL A 58 -11.75 5.73 0.11
N HIS A 59 -11.83 7.03 0.43
CA HIS A 59 -13.07 7.81 0.55
C HIS A 59 -13.26 8.74 -0.64
#